data_AF-A0A1A8GXS3-F1
#
_entry.id   AF-A0A1A8GXS3-F1
#
_cell.length_a   1.000
_cell.length_b   1.000
_cell.length_c   1.000
_cell.angle_alpha   90.00
_cell.angle_beta   90.00
_cell.angle_gamma   90.00
#
_symmetry.space_group_name_H-M   'P 1'
#
loop_
_entity.id
_entity.type
_entity.pdbx_description
1 polymer ?
#
loop_
_entity_poly.entity_id
_entity_poly.type
_entity_poly.pdbx_seq_one_letter_code
_entity_poly.pdbx_strand_id
1 'polypeptide(L)'
;MLSGKSLDLLLAAAAATGKLKSFARKFIKLNEFPKHISGEGSKSASVRALLFDISFLMLCHVVQTYGSEVILSDPSPSGETPFFETWLQTCMPEEGKTLNPDHPCFRPEPGKVESLVTLLNNSSEMKLVQVKWHEICLSTPAAILEVLNAWENGVLSVEAVQKITDNIKGKVCSMAICAVAWLVAHVRMLGRDEREKPQTMIRQLVTPNFAENTLQFYNERVIIMSSIMEHMCADVFQQTGAILRAPVEGQEPIPYRNLLPAKEPIHKALSKQFQVVLRKGWVDSRALHLFESLLNMGGVFWFTNNLIKELLKETRQEWATRVVELLYSIFCLDTHQITLTLLGTILPNLLTDSAHWHSLSDPPGKALAKLSVWCALSSFSSHHKGPLSARQRKRQREDIEDYNSLFPLDDTQPSKLMRLLSSNEDEPAALSSPGDRSMSSSLSASQLHTVNMRDPLNRVLANLFLLVSSILGSKMAGPHTQFVQSFLEECVDCLEQGSRGSILQFMPFTLVSELVKLPALAKPRIILAITDLTLPLGRRVAAKAISAL
;
A
#
# COMPACT_ATOMS: atom_id res chain seq x y z
N MET A 1 -34.04 -8.05 15.31
CA MET A 1 -33.37 -7.50 14.12
C MET A 1 -31.90 -7.90 14.00
N LEU A 2 -31.25 -8.40 15.07
CA LEU A 2 -29.83 -8.78 15.05
C LEU A 2 -29.60 -10.31 15.11
N SER A 3 -30.62 -11.15 14.96
CA SER A 3 -30.36 -12.57 14.70
C SER A 3 -29.81 -12.69 13.27
N GLY A 4 -28.75 -13.48 13.06
CA GLY A 4 -28.10 -13.61 11.74
C GLY A 4 -29.09 -13.82 10.58
N LYS A 5 -30.08 -14.69 10.80
CA LYS A 5 -31.16 -14.95 9.82
C LYS A 5 -32.01 -13.72 9.46
N SER A 6 -32.24 -12.80 10.42
CA SER A 6 -32.98 -11.56 10.17
C SER A 6 -32.14 -10.51 9.45
N LEU A 7 -30.82 -10.51 9.68
CA LEU A 7 -29.87 -9.69 8.96
C LEU A 7 -29.76 -10.14 7.49
N ASP A 8 -29.57 -11.43 7.26
CA ASP A 8 -29.44 -12.01 5.92
C ASP A 8 -30.68 -11.72 5.07
N LEU A 9 -31.88 -11.85 5.66
CA LEU A 9 -33.13 -11.51 4.98
C LEU A 9 -33.20 -10.04 4.61
N LEU A 10 -32.74 -9.14 5.49
CA LEU A 10 -32.76 -7.71 5.25
C LEU A 10 -31.76 -7.30 4.17
N LEU A 11 -30.55 -7.89 4.18
CA LEU A 11 -29.55 -7.69 3.14
C LEU A 11 -30.00 -8.26 1.80
N ALA A 12 -30.60 -9.45 1.78
CA ALA A 12 -31.16 -10.05 0.57
C ALA A 12 -32.29 -9.19 -0.02
N ALA A 13 -33.17 -8.64 0.82
CA ALA A 13 -34.20 -7.69 0.37
C ALA A 13 -33.60 -6.39 -0.18
N ALA A 14 -32.55 -5.85 0.45
CA ALA A 14 -31.85 -4.67 -0.04
C ALA A 14 -31.15 -4.94 -1.38
N ALA A 15 -30.57 -6.13 -1.56
CA ALA A 15 -29.95 -6.58 -2.81
C ALA A 15 -31.00 -6.75 -3.91
N ALA A 16 -32.10 -7.47 -3.64
CA ALA A 16 -33.19 -7.70 -4.58
C ALA A 16 -33.87 -6.41 -5.06
N THR A 17 -33.89 -5.37 -4.23
CA THR A 17 -34.46 -4.06 -4.57
C THR A 17 -33.45 -3.07 -5.17
N GLY A 18 -32.19 -3.50 -5.39
CA GLY A 18 -31.12 -2.63 -5.91
C GLY A 18 -30.68 -1.53 -4.94
N LYS A 19 -31.04 -1.63 -3.66
CA LYS A 19 -30.77 -0.61 -2.63
C LYS A 19 -29.59 -0.96 -1.72
N LEU A 20 -28.91 -2.09 -1.93
CA LEU A 20 -27.82 -2.57 -1.09
C LEU A 20 -26.68 -1.54 -0.93
N LYS A 21 -26.23 -0.91 -2.02
CA LYS A 21 -25.18 0.13 -1.98
C LYS A 21 -25.59 1.33 -1.14
N SER A 22 -26.82 1.83 -1.32
CA SER A 22 -27.38 2.92 -0.52
C SER A 22 -27.51 2.53 0.95
N PHE A 23 -27.85 1.27 1.21
CA PHE A 23 -27.94 0.71 2.56
C PHE A 23 -26.57 0.63 3.24
N ALA A 24 -25.54 0.08 2.57
CA ALA A 24 -24.16 0.01 3.06
C ALA A 24 -23.60 1.41 3.39
N ARG A 25 -23.81 2.40 2.51
CA ARG A 25 -23.39 3.79 2.75
C ARG A 25 -23.95 4.41 4.02
N LYS A 26 -25.15 4.03 4.46
CA LYS A 26 -25.69 4.51 5.73
C LYS A 26 -24.90 3.96 6.92
N PHE A 27 -24.43 2.72 6.87
CA PHE A 27 -23.54 2.19 7.91
C PHE A 27 -22.16 2.81 7.89
N ILE A 28 -21.60 3.12 6.71
CA ILE A 28 -20.34 3.86 6.61
C ILE A 28 -20.47 5.19 7.35
N LYS A 29 -21.54 5.97 7.09
CA LYS A 29 -21.81 7.22 7.83
C LYS A 29 -21.96 7.02 9.35
N LEU A 30 -22.59 5.93 9.79
CA LEU A 30 -22.68 5.59 11.21
C LEU A 30 -21.32 5.22 11.81
N ASN A 31 -20.43 4.61 11.03
CA ASN A 31 -19.09 4.23 11.45
C ASN A 31 -18.13 5.44 11.51
N GLU A 32 -18.43 6.49 10.75
CA GLU A 32 -17.74 7.80 10.78
C GLU A 32 -18.21 8.71 11.93
N PHE A 33 -19.48 8.60 12.34
CA PHE A 33 -20.08 9.42 13.39
C PHE A 33 -19.24 9.51 14.69
N PRO A 34 -18.57 8.44 15.16
CA PRO A 34 -17.75 8.49 16.37
C PRO A 34 -16.48 9.34 16.31
N LYS A 35 -16.15 9.93 15.15
CA LYS A 35 -15.06 10.91 15.01
C LYS A 35 -15.35 12.23 15.74
N HIS A 36 -16.63 12.58 15.92
CA HIS A 36 -17.03 13.81 16.60
C HIS A 36 -17.28 13.55 18.09
N ILE A 37 -16.25 13.74 18.92
CA ILE A 37 -16.34 13.61 20.38
C ILE A 37 -16.54 15.00 20.99
N SER A 38 -17.66 15.25 21.65
CA SER A 38 -17.85 16.47 22.46
C SER A 38 -18.68 16.18 23.72
N GLY A 39 -18.13 16.50 24.90
CA GLY A 39 -18.86 16.57 26.16
C GLY A 39 -19.71 15.34 26.55
N GLU A 40 -19.27 14.12 26.23
CA GLU A 40 -20.09 12.93 26.41
C GLU A 40 -20.13 12.39 27.86
N GLY A 41 -21.34 12.09 28.34
CA GLY A 41 -21.53 11.27 29.55
C GLY A 41 -21.33 9.77 29.28
N SER A 42 -21.28 8.96 30.34
CA SER A 42 -21.02 7.50 30.23
C SER A 42 -22.05 6.75 29.37
N LYS A 43 -23.31 7.18 29.34
CA LYS A 43 -24.37 6.55 28.53
C LYS A 43 -24.21 6.83 27.04
N SER A 44 -23.92 8.08 26.65
CA SER A 44 -23.72 8.45 25.24
C SER A 44 -22.48 7.76 24.67
N ALA A 45 -21.40 7.67 25.45
CA ALA A 45 -20.20 6.92 25.07
C ALA A 45 -20.49 5.43 24.78
N SER A 46 -21.34 4.80 25.60
CA SER A 46 -21.76 3.40 25.41
C SER A 46 -22.59 3.21 24.13
N VAL A 47 -23.56 4.10 23.87
CA VAL A 47 -24.36 4.07 22.64
C VAL A 47 -23.49 4.29 21.40
N ARG A 48 -22.53 5.22 21.46
CA ARG A 48 -21.59 5.50 20.37
C ARG A 48 -20.69 4.29 20.07
N ALA A 49 -20.17 3.64 21.11
CA ALA A 49 -19.40 2.41 20.96
C ALA A 49 -20.24 1.29 20.31
N LEU A 50 -21.49 1.13 20.75
CA LEU A 50 -22.39 0.11 20.21
C LEU A 50 -22.76 0.38 18.74
N LEU A 51 -23.05 1.63 18.38
CA LEU A 51 -23.35 2.01 16.99
C LEU A 51 -22.16 1.77 16.07
N PHE A 52 -20.95 2.13 16.52
CA PHE A 52 -19.73 1.82 15.80
C PHE A 52 -19.58 0.32 15.60
N ASP A 53 -19.70 -0.46 16.67
CA ASP A 53 -19.45 -1.90 16.62
C ASP A 53 -20.44 -2.63 15.71
N ILE A 54 -21.74 -2.36 15.87
CA ILE A 54 -22.77 -2.97 15.02
C ILE A 54 -22.59 -2.54 13.57
N SER A 55 -22.37 -1.25 13.28
CA SER A 55 -22.18 -0.80 11.90
C SER A 55 -20.94 -1.44 11.26
N PHE A 56 -19.84 -1.60 12.00
CA PHE A 56 -18.64 -2.26 11.53
C PHE A 56 -18.87 -3.75 11.22
N LEU A 57 -19.52 -4.48 12.13
CA LEU A 57 -19.89 -5.89 11.94
C LEU A 57 -20.77 -6.08 10.70
N MET A 58 -21.78 -5.23 10.55
CA MET A 58 -22.71 -5.26 9.43
C MET A 58 -21.99 -5.01 8.10
N LEU A 59 -21.06 -4.06 8.06
CA LEU A 59 -20.27 -3.77 6.86
C LEU A 59 -19.34 -4.95 6.51
N CYS A 60 -18.66 -5.55 7.50
CA CYS A 60 -17.86 -6.75 7.27
C CYS A 60 -18.68 -7.91 6.69
N HIS A 61 -19.89 -8.12 7.23
CA HIS A 61 -20.81 -9.15 6.74
C HIS A 61 -21.30 -8.89 5.31
N VAL A 62 -21.61 -7.62 4.98
CA VAL A 62 -21.95 -7.21 3.60
C VAL A 62 -20.81 -7.52 2.64
N VAL A 63 -19.58 -7.18 3.01
CA VAL A 63 -18.39 -7.44 2.18
C VAL A 63 -18.20 -8.94 1.95
N GLN A 64 -18.29 -9.77 2.99
CA GLN A 64 -18.12 -11.22 2.82
C GLN A 64 -19.23 -11.87 1.99
N THR A 65 -20.45 -11.32 2.03
CA THR A 65 -21.61 -11.89 1.33
C THR A 65 -21.72 -11.42 -0.13
N TYR A 66 -21.39 -10.15 -0.40
CA TYR A 66 -21.65 -9.49 -1.69
C TYR A 66 -20.42 -8.88 -2.37
N GLY A 67 -19.23 -8.96 -1.74
CA GLY A 67 -17.97 -8.42 -2.25
C GLY A 67 -17.70 -6.96 -1.86
N SER A 68 -16.42 -6.60 -1.75
CA SER A 68 -15.95 -5.24 -1.47
C SER A 68 -16.39 -4.21 -2.52
N GLU A 69 -16.66 -4.61 -3.76
CA GLU A 69 -17.09 -3.72 -4.82
C GLU A 69 -18.42 -3.03 -4.52
N VAL A 70 -19.29 -3.63 -3.68
CA VAL A 70 -20.55 -2.98 -3.26
C VAL A 70 -20.27 -1.68 -2.50
N ILE A 71 -19.16 -1.63 -1.77
CA ILE A 71 -18.73 -0.48 -0.99
C ILE A 71 -17.83 0.44 -1.83
N LEU A 72 -16.81 -0.12 -2.49
CA LEU A 72 -15.73 0.65 -3.13
C LEU A 72 -16.07 1.21 -4.52
N SER A 73 -17.23 0.86 -5.11
CA SER A 73 -17.49 1.13 -6.53
C SER A 73 -17.72 2.60 -6.93
N ASP A 74 -17.96 3.54 -6.01
CA ASP A 74 -17.92 4.98 -6.37
C ASP A 74 -16.98 5.75 -5.43
N PRO A 75 -16.11 6.63 -5.97
CA PRO A 75 -15.25 7.47 -5.16
C PRO A 75 -16.05 8.44 -4.29
N SER A 76 -15.52 8.69 -3.09
CA SER A 76 -16.05 9.63 -2.11
C SER A 76 -16.16 11.05 -2.71
N PRO A 77 -17.36 11.69 -2.68
CA PRO A 77 -17.51 13.06 -3.19
C PRO A 77 -16.77 14.10 -2.34
N SER A 78 -16.35 13.76 -1.12
CA SER A 78 -15.66 14.66 -0.19
C SER A 78 -14.13 14.61 -0.28
N GLY A 79 -13.55 13.81 -1.19
CA GLY A 79 -12.09 13.68 -1.33
C GLY A 79 -11.39 12.94 -0.19
N GLU A 80 -11.98 12.89 1.00
CA GLU A 80 -11.57 12.02 2.11
C GLU A 80 -12.22 10.64 1.99
N THR A 81 -11.40 9.59 2.07
CA THR A 81 -11.84 8.20 2.13
C THR A 81 -12.33 7.87 3.56
N PRO A 82 -13.54 7.30 3.71
CA PRO A 82 -14.02 6.81 4.99
C PRO A 82 -13.07 5.78 5.61
N PHE A 83 -12.99 5.76 6.95
CA PHE A 83 -12.14 4.83 7.71
C PHE A 83 -12.41 3.38 7.32
N PHE A 84 -13.69 2.99 7.22
CA PHE A 84 -14.04 1.61 6.89
C PHE A 84 -13.57 1.22 5.48
N GLU A 85 -13.58 2.14 4.51
CA GLU A 85 -13.11 1.87 3.15
C GLU A 85 -11.60 1.65 3.12
N THR A 86 -10.83 2.50 3.81
CA THR A 86 -9.38 2.33 3.98
C THR A 86 -9.05 1.04 4.72
N TRP A 87 -9.75 0.73 5.81
CA TRP A 87 -9.57 -0.53 6.55
C TRP A 87 -9.93 -1.75 5.69
N LEU A 88 -11.04 -1.68 4.95
CA LEU A 88 -11.50 -2.73 4.04
C LEU A 88 -10.40 -3.04 3.02
N GLN A 89 -9.88 -2.03 2.31
CA GLN A 89 -8.85 -2.19 1.28
C GLN A 89 -7.56 -2.82 1.83
N THR A 90 -7.16 -2.46 3.05
CA THR A 90 -5.85 -2.81 3.59
C THR A 90 -5.83 -4.03 4.52
N CYS A 91 -6.97 -4.37 5.15
CA CYS A 91 -7.03 -5.33 6.25
C CYS A 91 -7.94 -6.52 5.99
N MET A 92 -9.04 -6.35 5.24
CA MET A 92 -10.08 -7.39 5.14
C MET A 92 -9.64 -8.54 4.21
N PRO A 93 -9.59 -9.80 4.69
CA PRO A 93 -9.29 -10.93 3.82
C PRO A 93 -10.48 -11.21 2.89
N GLU A 94 -10.22 -11.22 1.59
CA GLU A 94 -11.20 -11.57 0.54
C GLU A 94 -10.56 -12.55 -0.45
N GLU A 95 -11.37 -13.36 -1.13
CA GLU A 95 -10.88 -14.25 -2.18
C GLU A 95 -10.23 -13.43 -3.31
N GLY A 96 -8.97 -13.77 -3.63
CA GLY A 96 -8.22 -13.07 -4.67
C GLY A 96 -7.58 -11.75 -4.24
N LYS A 97 -7.80 -11.30 -3.00
CA LYS A 97 -7.16 -10.11 -2.42
C LYS A 97 -5.95 -10.49 -1.58
N THR A 98 -4.83 -9.84 -1.87
CA THR A 98 -3.56 -10.11 -1.19
C THR A 98 -3.34 -9.06 -0.11
N LEU A 99 -3.34 -9.48 1.15
CA LEU A 99 -3.08 -8.59 2.28
C LEU A 99 -1.60 -8.62 2.62
N ASN A 100 -1.02 -7.44 2.83
CA ASN A 100 0.34 -7.31 3.30
C ASN A 100 0.34 -6.88 4.79
N PRO A 101 0.74 -7.76 5.73
CA PRO A 101 0.83 -7.44 7.15
C PRO A 101 1.80 -6.30 7.45
N ASP A 102 2.78 -6.07 6.57
CA ASP A 102 3.80 -5.02 6.68
C ASP A 102 3.37 -3.71 6.00
N HIS A 103 2.12 -3.60 5.53
CA HIS A 103 1.66 -2.39 4.85
C HIS A 103 1.78 -1.16 5.76
N PRO A 104 2.23 0.01 5.26
CA PRO A 104 2.41 1.21 6.09
C PRO A 104 1.16 1.66 6.87
N CYS A 105 -0.05 1.31 6.41
CA CYS A 105 -1.29 1.56 7.17
C CYS A 105 -1.33 0.89 8.55
N PHE A 106 -0.53 -0.17 8.75
CA PHE A 106 -0.35 -0.88 10.02
C PHE A 106 0.81 -0.33 10.86
N ARG A 107 1.35 0.85 10.52
CA ARG A 107 2.29 1.60 11.37
C ARG A 107 1.60 2.82 12.00
N PRO A 108 0.70 2.62 12.99
CA PRO A 108 0.23 3.73 13.80
C PRO A 108 1.40 4.39 14.53
N GLU A 109 1.17 5.61 15.03
CA GLU A 109 2.12 6.28 15.91
C GLU A 109 2.53 5.35 17.08
N PRO A 110 3.83 5.11 17.30
CA PRO A 110 4.31 4.16 18.31
C PRO A 110 3.71 4.39 19.70
N GLY A 111 3.55 5.67 20.10
CA GLY A 111 2.95 6.02 21.40
C GLY A 111 1.50 5.57 21.57
N LYS A 112 0.71 5.50 20.48
CA LYS A 112 -0.66 4.99 20.51
C LYS A 112 -0.69 3.47 20.68
N VAL A 113 0.23 2.77 20.03
CA VAL A 113 0.37 1.31 20.13
C VAL A 113 0.79 0.92 21.55
N GLU A 114 1.82 1.55 22.10
CA GLU A 114 2.30 1.30 23.46
C GLU A 114 1.20 1.54 24.51
N SER A 115 0.43 2.63 24.34
CA SER A 115 -0.71 2.95 25.20
C SER A 115 -1.80 1.87 25.12
N LEU A 116 -2.09 1.36 23.93
CA LEU A 116 -3.08 0.31 23.71
C LEU A 116 -2.61 -1.03 24.31
N VAL A 117 -1.36 -1.43 24.09
CA VAL A 117 -0.79 -2.66 24.67
C VAL A 117 -0.79 -2.59 26.19
N THR A 118 -0.41 -1.45 26.77
CA THR A 118 -0.45 -1.22 28.22
C THR A 118 -1.87 -1.34 28.77
N LEU A 119 -2.85 -0.76 28.06
CA LEU A 119 -4.27 -0.83 28.43
C LEU A 119 -4.78 -2.27 28.41
N LEU A 120 -4.44 -3.03 27.37
CA LEU A 120 -4.85 -4.43 27.20
C LEU A 120 -4.18 -5.36 28.23
N ASN A 121 -2.97 -5.06 28.68
CA ASN A 121 -2.26 -5.88 29.66
C ASN A 121 -2.72 -5.60 31.11
N ASN A 122 -2.90 -4.32 31.45
CA ASN A 122 -3.09 -3.88 32.83
C ASN A 122 -4.56 -3.70 33.23
N SER A 123 -5.43 -3.30 32.29
CA SER A 123 -6.83 -3.04 32.63
C SER A 123 -7.69 -4.28 32.43
N SER A 124 -8.54 -4.60 33.42
CA SER A 124 -9.65 -5.53 33.23
C SER A 124 -10.79 -4.89 32.43
N GLU A 125 -10.83 -3.55 32.34
CA GLU A 125 -11.90 -2.83 31.68
C GLU A 125 -11.45 -1.60 30.88
N MET A 126 -11.77 -1.58 29.59
CA MET A 126 -11.61 -0.39 28.78
C MET A 126 -12.69 0.66 29.12
N LYS A 127 -12.27 1.88 29.45
CA LYS A 127 -13.20 3.03 29.60
C LYS A 127 -13.71 3.42 28.20
N LEU A 128 -15.02 3.59 28.04
CA LEU A 128 -15.64 3.90 26.73
C LEU A 128 -15.67 5.41 26.43
N VAL A 129 -15.54 6.25 27.46
CA VAL A 129 -15.63 7.71 27.36
C VAL A 129 -14.44 8.25 26.58
N GLN A 130 -14.72 9.15 25.63
CA GLN A 130 -13.72 9.80 24.76
C GLN A 130 -12.83 8.85 23.91
N VAL A 131 -13.21 7.57 23.79
CA VAL A 131 -12.47 6.64 22.90
C VAL A 131 -12.82 6.88 21.44
N LYS A 132 -11.81 7.02 20.59
CA LYS A 132 -11.95 7.03 19.13
C LYS A 132 -11.80 5.61 18.59
N TRP A 133 -12.92 4.91 18.39
CA TRP A 133 -12.91 3.49 18.01
C TRP A 133 -12.22 3.18 16.68
N HIS A 134 -12.28 4.10 15.71
CA HIS A 134 -11.55 3.97 14.45
C HIS A 134 -10.03 3.95 14.67
N GLU A 135 -9.48 4.83 15.52
CA GLU A 135 -8.04 4.83 15.85
C GLU A 135 -7.63 3.55 16.58
N ILE A 136 -8.49 3.03 17.48
CA ILE A 136 -8.25 1.74 18.15
C ILE A 136 -8.22 0.59 17.14
N CYS A 137 -9.17 0.54 16.20
CA CYS A 137 -9.21 -0.50 15.17
C CYS A 137 -7.95 -0.45 14.27
N LEU A 138 -7.49 0.74 13.87
CA LEU A 138 -6.24 0.91 13.12
C LEU A 138 -5.00 0.51 13.93
N SER A 139 -5.01 0.72 15.25
CA SER A 139 -3.88 0.40 16.13
C SER A 139 -3.85 -1.06 16.59
N THR A 140 -4.98 -1.77 16.49
CA THR A 140 -5.11 -3.15 16.97
C THR A 140 -4.14 -4.12 16.28
N PRO A 141 -3.94 -4.09 14.94
CA PRO A 141 -2.95 -4.94 14.27
C PRO A 141 -1.53 -4.79 14.82
N ALA A 142 -1.06 -3.56 15.02
CA ALA A 142 0.27 -3.28 15.56
C ALA A 142 0.39 -3.74 17.02
N ALA A 143 -0.65 -3.54 17.83
CA ALA A 143 -0.68 -4.03 19.22
C ALA A 143 -0.64 -5.56 19.28
N ILE A 144 -1.35 -6.25 18.39
CA ILE A 144 -1.30 -7.71 18.28
C ILE A 144 0.09 -8.19 17.85
N LEU A 145 0.74 -7.51 16.91
CA LEU A 145 2.11 -7.81 16.50
C LEU A 145 3.08 -7.68 17.69
N GLU A 146 2.98 -6.62 18.50
CA GLU A 146 3.82 -6.47 19.70
C GLU A 146 3.59 -7.57 20.73
N VAL A 147 2.32 -7.92 20.98
CA VAL A 147 1.94 -9.02 21.89
C VAL A 147 2.46 -10.36 21.39
N LEU A 148 2.33 -10.62 20.09
CA LEU A 148 2.84 -11.83 19.45
C LEU A 148 4.36 -11.90 19.55
N ASN A 149 5.06 -10.82 19.22
CA ASN A 149 6.53 -10.73 19.35
C ASN A 149 6.98 -10.97 20.79
N ALA A 150 6.30 -10.38 21.77
CA ALA A 150 6.61 -10.58 23.19
C ALA A 150 6.39 -12.04 23.62
N TRP A 151 5.35 -12.69 23.10
CA TRP A 151 5.11 -14.12 23.34
C TRP A 151 6.13 -15.01 22.63
N GLU A 152 6.50 -14.70 21.39
CA GLU A 152 7.50 -15.40 20.60
C GLU A 152 8.87 -15.39 21.28
N ASN A 153 9.26 -14.24 21.84
CA ASN A 153 10.50 -14.06 22.59
C ASN A 153 10.45 -14.55 24.05
N GLY A 154 9.33 -15.12 24.50
CA GLY A 154 9.18 -15.69 25.85
C GLY A 154 8.99 -14.66 26.97
N VAL A 155 8.70 -13.39 26.63
CA VAL A 155 8.39 -12.32 27.59
C VAL A 155 6.98 -12.50 28.17
N LEU A 156 6.03 -12.96 27.36
CA LEU A 156 4.65 -13.24 27.78
C LEU A 156 4.39 -14.75 27.86
N SER A 157 3.63 -15.16 28.88
CA SER A 157 3.09 -16.53 28.98
C SER A 157 1.81 -16.68 28.16
N VAL A 158 1.40 -17.92 27.90
CA VAL A 158 0.15 -18.21 27.17
C VAL A 158 -1.08 -17.66 27.90
N GLU A 159 -1.06 -17.68 29.23
CA GLU A 159 -2.12 -17.15 30.08
C GLU A 159 -2.21 -15.62 30.00
N ALA A 160 -1.06 -14.94 29.94
CA ALA A 160 -1.02 -13.49 29.74
C ALA A 160 -1.58 -13.10 28.36
N VAL A 161 -1.23 -13.86 27.32
CA VAL A 161 -1.79 -13.68 25.98
C VAL A 161 -3.30 -13.94 25.98
N GLN A 162 -3.77 -15.01 26.62
CA GLN A 162 -5.20 -15.31 26.76
C GLN A 162 -5.93 -14.12 27.40
N LYS A 163 -5.43 -13.58 28.51
CA LYS A 163 -6.00 -12.40 29.18
C LYS A 163 -6.09 -11.20 28.23
N ILE A 164 -5.04 -10.92 27.46
CA ILE A 164 -5.02 -9.83 26.47
C ILE A 164 -6.08 -10.07 25.38
N THR A 165 -6.16 -11.30 24.83
CA THR A 165 -7.17 -11.63 23.81
C THR A 165 -8.60 -11.55 24.36
N ASP A 166 -8.82 -11.91 25.62
CA ASP A 166 -10.10 -11.76 26.31
C ASP A 166 -10.51 -10.30 26.47
N ASN A 167 -9.55 -9.42 26.76
CA ASN A 167 -9.76 -7.98 26.83
C ASN A 167 -10.12 -7.38 25.46
N ILE A 168 -9.53 -7.88 24.37
CA ILE A 168 -9.85 -7.44 23.00
C ILE A 168 -11.29 -7.79 22.62
N LYS A 169 -11.78 -9.00 22.92
CA LYS A 169 -13.14 -9.45 22.57
C LYS A 169 -14.23 -9.09 23.60
N GLY A 170 -13.85 -8.53 24.75
CA GLY A 170 -14.78 -8.24 25.84
C GLY A 170 -15.85 -7.21 25.48
N LYS A 171 -15.46 -5.99 25.07
CA LYS A 171 -16.44 -4.88 24.92
C LYS A 171 -16.92 -4.68 23.48
N VAL A 172 -16.02 -4.74 22.51
CA VAL A 172 -16.27 -4.31 21.13
C VAL A 172 -15.74 -5.37 20.16
N CYS A 173 -16.65 -6.00 19.41
CA CYS A 173 -16.34 -7.14 18.53
C CYS A 173 -15.45 -6.74 17.34
N SER A 174 -15.56 -5.49 16.88
CA SER A 174 -14.78 -4.95 15.77
C SER A 174 -13.27 -4.97 16.04
N MET A 175 -12.82 -4.79 17.29
CA MET A 175 -11.40 -4.94 17.64
C MET A 175 -10.91 -6.38 17.39
N ALA A 176 -11.69 -7.37 17.81
CA ALA A 176 -11.34 -8.77 17.62
C ALA A 176 -11.29 -9.12 16.12
N ILE A 177 -12.20 -8.57 15.30
CA ILE A 177 -12.14 -8.72 13.83
C ILE A 177 -10.86 -8.11 13.26
N CYS A 178 -10.48 -6.90 13.68
CA CYS A 178 -9.24 -6.27 13.22
C CYS A 178 -8.00 -7.10 13.56
N ALA A 179 -7.96 -7.66 14.78
CA ALA A 179 -6.88 -8.55 15.22
C ALA A 179 -6.81 -9.83 14.37
N VAL A 180 -7.94 -10.52 14.19
CA VAL A 180 -8.01 -11.76 13.41
C VAL A 180 -7.68 -11.54 11.94
N ALA A 181 -8.18 -10.46 11.34
CA ALA A 181 -7.91 -10.10 9.95
C ALA A 181 -6.39 -9.97 9.69
N TRP A 182 -5.67 -9.27 10.57
CA TRP A 182 -4.21 -9.16 10.49
C TRP A 182 -3.50 -10.50 10.75
N LEU A 183 -3.91 -11.26 11.77
CA LEU A 183 -3.30 -12.57 12.09
C LEU A 183 -3.46 -13.57 10.93
N VAL A 184 -4.60 -13.57 10.24
CA VAL A 184 -4.84 -14.39 9.05
C VAL A 184 -3.86 -14.02 7.93
N ALA A 185 -3.67 -12.74 7.66
CA ALA A 185 -2.70 -12.26 6.69
C ALA A 185 -1.26 -12.65 7.10
N HIS A 186 -0.93 -12.49 8.38
CA HIS A 186 0.38 -12.82 8.92
C HIS A 186 0.70 -14.32 8.79
N VAL A 187 -0.22 -15.21 9.19
CA VAL A 187 -0.06 -16.67 9.09
C VAL A 187 0.22 -17.15 7.66
N ARG A 188 -0.35 -16.47 6.66
CA ARG A 188 -0.10 -16.78 5.23
C ARG A 188 1.36 -16.54 4.81
N MET A 189 2.09 -15.68 5.52
CA MET A 189 3.50 -15.41 5.24
C MET A 189 4.49 -16.36 5.98
N LEU A 190 4.03 -17.01 7.03
CA LEU A 190 4.89 -17.77 7.93
C LEU A 190 5.22 -19.18 7.42
N GLY A 191 6.34 -19.73 7.90
CA GLY A 191 6.67 -21.15 7.76
C GLY A 191 5.84 -22.01 8.70
N ARG A 192 5.86 -23.35 8.51
CA ARG A 192 5.02 -24.26 9.31
C ARG A 192 5.26 -24.13 10.82
N ASP A 193 6.53 -24.04 11.22
CA ASP A 193 6.95 -24.04 12.62
C ASP A 193 6.63 -22.70 13.32
N GLU A 194 6.56 -21.61 12.55
CA GLU A 194 6.27 -20.26 13.05
C GLU A 194 4.77 -20.02 13.26
N ARG A 195 3.88 -20.89 12.73
CA ARG A 195 2.42 -20.67 12.76
C ARG A 195 1.74 -20.98 14.08
N GLU A 196 2.37 -21.77 14.94
CA GLU A 196 1.69 -22.34 16.12
C GLU A 196 1.15 -21.26 17.06
N LYS A 197 1.97 -20.26 17.41
CA LYS A 197 1.60 -19.16 18.30
C LYS A 197 0.53 -18.24 17.66
N PRO A 198 0.70 -17.71 16.43
CA PRO A 198 -0.34 -16.93 15.76
C PRO A 198 -1.67 -17.67 15.62
N GLN A 199 -1.66 -18.96 15.24
CA GLN A 199 -2.88 -19.76 15.12
C GLN A 199 -3.55 -20.00 16.48
N THR A 200 -2.76 -20.15 17.54
CA THR A 200 -3.29 -20.24 18.89
C THR A 200 -3.96 -18.92 19.29
N MET A 201 -3.34 -17.79 19.02
CA MET A 201 -3.94 -16.47 19.27
C MET A 201 -5.25 -16.27 18.49
N ILE A 202 -5.32 -16.70 17.22
CA ILE A 202 -6.58 -16.72 16.45
C ILE A 202 -7.64 -17.55 17.18
N ARG A 203 -7.31 -18.79 17.61
CA ARG A 203 -8.26 -19.64 18.35
C ARG A 203 -8.78 -18.96 19.63
N GLN A 204 -7.91 -18.26 20.36
CA GLN A 204 -8.29 -17.54 21.57
C GLN A 204 -9.25 -16.36 21.28
N LEU A 205 -9.03 -15.63 20.19
CA LEU A 205 -9.88 -14.52 19.75
C LEU A 205 -11.24 -14.98 19.21
N VAL A 206 -11.28 -16.09 18.46
CA VAL A 206 -12.51 -16.65 17.89
C VAL A 206 -13.39 -17.30 18.98
N THR A 207 -12.80 -17.79 20.06
CA THR A 207 -13.55 -18.40 21.17
C THR A 207 -14.40 -17.35 21.89
N PRO A 208 -15.74 -17.46 21.93
CA PRO A 208 -16.60 -16.49 22.61
C PRO A 208 -16.24 -16.34 24.09
N ASN A 209 -16.28 -15.10 24.60
CA ASN A 209 -16.15 -14.85 26.02
C ASN A 209 -17.56 -14.81 26.65
N PHE A 210 -17.84 -15.69 27.61
CA PHE A 210 -19.12 -15.73 28.32
C PHE A 210 -19.13 -14.89 29.61
N ALA A 211 -18.08 -14.12 29.87
CA ALA A 211 -18.04 -13.18 31.01
C ALA A 211 -19.15 -12.11 30.89
N GLU A 212 -19.61 -11.60 32.04
CA GLU A 212 -20.63 -10.54 32.13
C GLU A 212 -20.18 -9.28 31.38
N ASN A 213 -20.63 -9.13 30.14
CA ASN A 213 -20.34 -7.96 29.33
C ASN A 213 -21.39 -6.87 29.50
N THR A 214 -20.91 -5.64 29.66
CA THR A 214 -21.71 -4.47 30.04
C THR A 214 -22.45 -3.80 28.87
N LEU A 215 -22.14 -4.15 27.61
CA LEU A 215 -22.72 -3.52 26.42
C LEU A 215 -23.91 -4.33 25.88
N GLN A 216 -24.98 -3.62 25.52
CA GLN A 216 -26.23 -4.21 25.02
C GLN A 216 -26.02 -5.09 23.78
N PHE A 217 -26.92 -6.06 23.59
CA PHE A 217 -26.95 -6.99 22.45
C PHE A 217 -25.65 -7.76 22.22
N TYR A 218 -24.91 -8.07 23.28
CA TYR A 218 -23.62 -8.76 23.16
C TYR A 218 -23.77 -10.12 22.47
N ASN A 219 -24.75 -10.93 22.86
CA ASN A 219 -24.98 -12.24 22.29
C ASN A 219 -25.21 -12.19 20.77
N GLU A 220 -26.04 -11.24 20.32
CA GLU A 220 -26.31 -11.06 18.90
C GLU A 220 -25.07 -10.58 18.13
N ARG A 221 -24.30 -9.65 18.70
CA ARG A 221 -23.03 -9.19 18.11
C ARG A 221 -22.01 -10.31 18.00
N VAL A 222 -21.90 -11.16 19.02
CA VAL A 222 -20.99 -12.32 19.03
C VAL A 222 -21.37 -13.33 17.96
N ILE A 223 -22.66 -13.55 17.70
CA ILE A 223 -23.09 -14.44 16.60
C ILE A 223 -22.59 -13.91 15.25
N ILE A 224 -22.77 -12.60 14.99
CA ILE A 224 -22.32 -11.98 13.74
C ILE A 224 -20.78 -12.01 13.65
N MET A 225 -20.09 -11.65 14.74
CA MET A 225 -18.63 -11.70 14.83
C MET A 225 -18.09 -13.11 14.55
N SER A 226 -18.68 -14.13 15.16
CA SER A 226 -18.27 -15.53 14.99
C SER A 226 -18.42 -15.96 13.53
N SER A 227 -19.56 -15.65 12.90
CA SER A 227 -19.77 -15.91 11.47
C SER A 227 -18.72 -15.23 10.59
N ILE A 228 -18.38 -13.97 10.88
CA ILE A 228 -17.37 -13.23 10.11
C ILE A 228 -16.00 -13.86 10.26
N MET A 229 -15.61 -14.18 11.50
CA MET A 229 -14.31 -14.76 11.81
C MET A 229 -14.15 -16.19 11.26
N GLU A 230 -15.21 -17.00 11.30
CA GLU A 230 -15.23 -18.33 10.69
C GLU A 230 -14.90 -18.26 9.19
N HIS A 231 -15.52 -17.32 8.48
CA HIS A 231 -15.22 -17.10 7.06
C HIS A 231 -13.80 -16.58 6.83
N MET A 232 -13.31 -15.62 7.64
CA MET A 232 -11.92 -15.13 7.54
C MET A 232 -10.89 -16.22 7.75
N CYS A 233 -11.15 -17.13 8.70
CA CYS A 233 -10.19 -18.14 9.12
C CYS A 233 -10.32 -19.46 8.34
N ALA A 234 -11.35 -19.62 7.51
CA ALA A 234 -11.65 -20.86 6.79
C ALA A 234 -10.42 -21.41 6.06
N ASP A 235 -9.79 -20.60 5.22
CA ASP A 235 -8.59 -21.00 4.46
C ASP A 235 -7.44 -21.44 5.38
N VAL A 236 -7.17 -20.65 6.42
CA VAL A 236 -6.03 -20.88 7.32
C VAL A 236 -6.19 -22.21 8.06
N PHE A 237 -7.38 -22.47 8.61
CA PHE A 237 -7.63 -23.69 9.38
C PHE A 237 -7.87 -24.92 8.49
N GLN A 238 -8.59 -24.78 7.38
CA GLN A 238 -8.80 -25.89 6.43
C GLN A 238 -7.47 -26.40 5.88
N GLN A 239 -6.56 -25.50 5.49
CA GLN A 239 -5.26 -25.89 4.95
C GLN A 239 -4.31 -26.45 6.01
N THR A 240 -4.38 -25.94 7.24
CA THR A 240 -3.61 -26.52 8.36
C THR A 240 -4.09 -27.94 8.69
N GLY A 241 -5.40 -28.18 8.65
CA GLY A 241 -5.98 -29.50 8.86
C GLY A 241 -5.76 -30.49 7.71
N ALA A 242 -5.75 -30.01 6.46
CA ALA A 242 -5.50 -30.83 5.28
C ALA A 242 -4.05 -31.34 5.19
N ILE A 243 -3.06 -30.57 5.66
CA ILE A 243 -1.65 -30.97 5.68
C ILE A 243 -1.39 -32.11 6.70
N LEU A 244 -2.29 -32.30 7.68
CA LEU A 244 -2.22 -33.38 8.67
C LEU A 244 -2.99 -34.65 8.25
N ARG A 245 -3.86 -34.59 7.24
CA ARG A 245 -4.59 -35.76 6.72
C ARG A 245 -3.95 -36.24 5.42
N ALA A 246 -3.82 -37.57 5.27
CA ALA A 246 -3.46 -38.18 3.99
C ALA A 246 -4.45 -37.75 2.90
N PRO A 247 -4.02 -37.58 1.63
CA PRO A 247 -4.93 -37.16 0.56
C PRO A 247 -6.04 -38.21 0.43
N VAL A 248 -7.27 -37.81 0.76
CA VAL A 248 -8.45 -38.63 0.53
C VAL A 248 -8.82 -38.44 -0.94
N GLU A 249 -8.84 -39.53 -1.70
CA GLU A 249 -9.28 -39.51 -3.10
C GLU A 249 -10.69 -38.90 -3.20
N GLY A 250 -10.83 -37.83 -3.99
CA GLY A 250 -12.12 -37.18 -4.27
C GLY A 250 -12.29 -35.74 -3.79
N GLN A 251 -11.31 -35.11 -3.13
CA GLN A 251 -11.35 -33.65 -2.90
C GLN A 251 -10.98 -32.88 -4.17
N GLU A 252 -11.77 -31.85 -4.51
CA GLU A 252 -11.36 -30.89 -5.54
C GLU A 252 -9.99 -30.30 -5.17
N PRO A 253 -9.03 -30.24 -6.11
CA PRO A 253 -7.71 -29.71 -5.81
C PRO A 253 -7.82 -28.25 -5.40
N ILE A 254 -7.40 -27.94 -4.17
CA ILE A 254 -7.30 -26.57 -3.68
C ILE A 254 -6.48 -25.77 -4.71
N PRO A 255 -7.01 -24.66 -5.24
CA PRO A 255 -6.29 -23.85 -6.22
C PRO A 255 -4.90 -23.48 -5.68
N TYR A 256 -3.87 -23.69 -6.49
CA TYR A 256 -2.45 -23.45 -6.14
C TYR A 256 -2.17 -22.03 -5.60
N ARG A 257 -3.08 -21.08 -5.86
CA ARG A 257 -3.00 -19.68 -5.42
C ARG A 257 -3.26 -19.46 -3.93
N ASN A 258 -3.93 -20.40 -3.25
CA ASN A 258 -4.36 -20.19 -1.87
C ASN A 258 -3.57 -21.01 -0.85
N LEU A 259 -2.64 -21.87 -1.29
CA LEU A 259 -1.91 -22.79 -0.41
C LEU A 259 -0.94 -22.06 0.53
N LEU A 260 -1.10 -22.30 1.83
CA LEU A 260 -0.13 -21.91 2.85
C LEU A 260 1.26 -22.50 2.52
N PRO A 261 2.35 -21.75 2.72
CA PRO A 261 3.72 -22.25 2.54
C PRO A 261 3.96 -23.58 3.26
N ALA A 262 4.50 -24.58 2.57
CA ALA A 262 4.51 -25.96 3.08
C ALA A 262 5.53 -26.23 4.20
N LYS A 263 6.66 -25.51 4.23
CA LYS A 263 7.72 -25.70 5.25
C LYS A 263 8.39 -24.39 5.65
N GLU A 264 9.00 -23.69 4.69
CA GLU A 264 9.74 -22.45 4.94
C GLU A 264 8.87 -21.20 4.74
N PRO A 265 9.12 -20.10 5.46
CA PRO A 265 8.43 -18.82 5.27
C PRO A 265 8.61 -18.27 3.86
N ILE A 266 7.64 -17.47 3.38
CA ILE A 266 7.67 -16.97 1.99
C ILE A 266 8.91 -16.13 1.68
N HIS A 267 9.46 -15.41 2.67
CA HIS A 267 10.69 -14.62 2.49
C HIS A 267 11.90 -15.52 2.22
N LYS A 268 12.05 -16.65 2.94
CA LYS A 268 13.13 -17.61 2.71
C LYS A 268 12.98 -18.28 1.35
N ALA A 269 11.75 -18.66 0.99
CA ALA A 269 11.45 -19.23 -0.31
C ALA A 269 11.81 -18.26 -1.45
N LEU A 270 11.47 -16.97 -1.31
CA LEU A 270 11.80 -15.92 -2.27
C LEU A 270 13.31 -15.75 -2.42
N SER A 271 14.04 -15.50 -1.33
CA SER A 271 15.49 -15.30 -1.38
C SER A 271 16.21 -16.53 -1.95
N LYS A 272 15.84 -17.73 -1.51
CA LYS A 272 16.43 -18.98 -2.01
C LYS A 272 16.17 -19.18 -3.51
N GLN A 273 14.94 -19.00 -3.96
CA GLN A 273 14.59 -19.14 -5.38
C GLN A 273 15.29 -18.07 -6.21
N PHE A 274 15.33 -16.83 -5.74
CA PHE A 274 16.01 -15.73 -6.41
C PHE A 274 17.50 -16.01 -6.57
N GLN A 275 18.17 -16.50 -5.52
CA GLN A 275 19.59 -16.87 -5.58
C GLN A 275 19.86 -18.02 -6.57
N VAL A 276 18.95 -19.00 -6.68
CA VAL A 276 19.07 -20.07 -7.69
C VAL A 276 18.95 -19.50 -9.10
N VAL A 277 17.96 -18.65 -9.34
CA VAL A 277 17.75 -17.98 -10.64
C VAL A 277 18.90 -17.06 -10.99
N LEU A 278 19.45 -16.32 -10.01
CA LEU A 278 20.59 -15.44 -10.19
C LEU A 278 21.83 -16.20 -10.65
N ARG A 279 22.14 -17.34 -10.02
CA ARG A 279 23.27 -18.20 -10.43
C ARG A 279 23.06 -18.77 -11.83
N LYS A 280 21.84 -19.20 -12.16
CA LYS A 280 21.47 -19.71 -13.49
C LYS A 280 21.50 -18.61 -14.56
N GLY A 281 21.05 -17.41 -14.24
CA GLY A 281 20.90 -16.27 -15.16
C GLY A 281 19.62 -16.26 -15.99
N TRP A 282 18.67 -17.12 -15.68
CA TRP A 282 17.37 -17.16 -16.35
C TRP A 282 16.30 -17.73 -15.42
N VAL A 283 15.06 -17.35 -15.67
CA VAL A 283 13.88 -17.80 -14.91
C VAL A 283 13.26 -18.98 -15.65
N ASP A 284 13.27 -20.16 -15.04
CA ASP A 284 12.54 -21.33 -15.56
C ASP A 284 11.05 -21.29 -15.18
N SER A 285 10.21 -22.10 -15.84
CA SER A 285 8.76 -22.12 -15.59
C SER A 285 8.41 -22.42 -14.13
N ARG A 286 9.19 -23.28 -13.45
CA ARG A 286 8.99 -23.61 -12.04
C ARG A 286 9.27 -22.41 -11.13
N ALA A 287 10.36 -21.69 -11.38
CA ALA A 287 10.70 -20.45 -10.69
C ALA A 287 9.61 -19.39 -10.90
N LEU A 288 9.11 -19.25 -12.13
CA LEU A 288 8.07 -18.29 -12.47
C LEU A 288 6.76 -18.58 -11.72
N HIS A 289 6.33 -19.84 -11.66
CA HIS A 289 5.14 -20.23 -10.89
C HIS A 289 5.32 -19.99 -9.38
N LEU A 290 6.52 -20.22 -8.84
CA LEU A 290 6.80 -19.91 -7.45
C LEU A 290 6.76 -18.39 -7.21
N PHE A 291 7.35 -17.58 -8.07
CA PHE A 291 7.27 -16.12 -7.96
C PHE A 291 5.83 -15.61 -8.10
N GLU A 292 5.02 -16.16 -9.00
CA GLU A 292 3.60 -15.82 -9.09
C GLU A 292 2.86 -16.18 -7.79
N SER A 293 3.13 -17.34 -7.21
CA SER A 293 2.56 -17.76 -5.93
C SER A 293 2.99 -16.83 -4.80
N LEU A 294 4.26 -16.47 -4.71
CA LEU A 294 4.81 -15.54 -3.72
C LEU A 294 4.21 -14.13 -3.86
N LEU A 295 4.04 -13.64 -5.09
CA LEU A 295 3.36 -12.38 -5.38
C LEU A 295 1.90 -12.42 -4.90
N ASN A 296 1.20 -13.52 -5.12
CA ASN A 296 -0.17 -13.69 -4.64
C ASN A 296 -0.25 -13.86 -3.11
N MET A 297 0.79 -14.38 -2.45
CA MET A 297 0.78 -14.56 -0.99
C MET A 297 1.14 -13.29 -0.23
N GLY A 298 2.21 -12.59 -0.62
CA GLY A 298 2.67 -11.39 0.07
C GLY A 298 2.09 -10.07 -0.48
N GLY A 299 1.51 -10.10 -1.67
CA GLY A 299 1.07 -8.89 -2.37
C GLY A 299 2.21 -8.15 -3.09
N VAL A 300 1.83 -7.16 -3.89
CA VAL A 300 2.74 -6.45 -4.80
C VAL A 300 3.84 -5.71 -4.04
N PHE A 301 3.48 -5.01 -2.96
CA PHE A 301 4.45 -4.29 -2.13
C PHE A 301 5.51 -5.23 -1.54
N TRP A 302 5.08 -6.28 -0.83
CA TRP A 302 5.99 -7.21 -0.18
C TRP A 302 6.93 -7.87 -1.21
N PHE A 303 6.37 -8.34 -2.32
CA PHE A 303 7.12 -9.03 -3.37
C PHE A 303 8.18 -8.11 -3.98
N THR A 304 7.78 -6.89 -4.37
CA THR A 304 8.68 -5.90 -4.98
C THR A 304 9.75 -5.47 -3.98
N ASN A 305 9.37 -5.12 -2.75
CA ASN A 305 10.29 -4.67 -1.71
C ASN A 305 11.36 -5.72 -1.38
N ASN A 306 10.99 -6.99 -1.25
CA ASN A 306 11.95 -8.05 -0.95
C ASN A 306 12.90 -8.34 -2.12
N LEU A 307 12.43 -8.26 -3.37
CA LEU A 307 13.30 -8.38 -4.54
C LEU A 307 14.26 -7.19 -4.70
N ILE A 308 13.81 -5.96 -4.39
CA ILE A 308 14.70 -4.79 -4.33
C ILE A 308 15.73 -4.96 -3.22
N LYS A 309 15.36 -5.51 -2.06
CA LYS A 309 16.33 -5.85 -1.00
C LYS A 309 17.37 -6.88 -1.47
N GLU A 310 17.02 -7.84 -2.32
CA GLU A 310 18.02 -8.73 -2.92
C GLU A 310 18.96 -7.99 -3.86
N LEU A 311 18.46 -7.04 -4.68
CA LEU A 311 19.30 -6.18 -5.53
C LEU A 311 20.27 -5.33 -4.70
N LEU A 312 19.79 -4.72 -3.60
CA LEU A 312 20.59 -3.84 -2.77
C LEU A 312 21.69 -4.57 -1.97
N LYS A 313 21.66 -5.91 -1.91
CA LYS A 313 22.75 -6.72 -1.30
C LYS A 313 23.95 -6.89 -2.21
N GLU A 314 23.81 -6.62 -3.51
CA GLU A 314 24.87 -6.89 -4.47
C GLU A 314 26.01 -5.87 -4.37
N THR A 315 27.24 -6.36 -4.23
CA THR A 315 28.44 -5.51 -4.12
C THR A 315 29.26 -5.46 -5.40
N ARG A 316 28.95 -6.33 -6.38
CA ARG A 316 29.68 -6.46 -7.64
C ARG A 316 28.84 -5.98 -8.81
N GLN A 317 29.40 -5.13 -9.66
CA GLN A 317 28.71 -4.54 -10.81
C GLN A 317 28.14 -5.57 -11.79
N GLU A 318 28.87 -6.66 -12.07
CA GLU A 318 28.41 -7.75 -12.95
C GLU A 318 27.12 -8.41 -12.43
N TRP A 319 27.08 -8.69 -11.12
CA TRP A 319 25.93 -9.31 -10.49
C TRP A 319 24.77 -8.34 -10.36
N ALA A 320 25.03 -7.08 -10.01
CA ALA A 320 24.00 -6.04 -9.96
C ALA A 320 23.34 -5.85 -11.34
N THR A 321 24.11 -5.86 -12.42
CA THR A 321 23.57 -5.77 -13.80
C THR A 321 22.70 -6.98 -14.14
N ARG A 322 23.16 -8.19 -13.80
CA ARG A 322 22.40 -9.43 -14.01
C ARG A 322 21.09 -9.46 -13.19
N VAL A 323 21.11 -8.94 -11.97
CA VAL A 323 19.92 -8.80 -11.13
C VAL A 323 18.90 -7.88 -11.81
N VAL A 324 19.32 -6.76 -12.41
CA VAL A 324 18.41 -5.84 -13.13
C VAL A 324 17.67 -6.56 -14.25
N GLU A 325 18.38 -7.31 -15.09
CA GLU A 325 17.78 -8.05 -16.21
C GLU A 325 16.78 -9.13 -15.73
N LEU A 326 17.15 -9.85 -14.67
CA LEU A 326 16.29 -10.86 -14.06
C LEU A 326 15.05 -10.26 -13.40
N LEU A 327 15.21 -9.18 -12.63
CA LEU A 327 14.09 -8.50 -11.97
C LEU A 327 13.16 -7.88 -12.99
N TYR A 328 13.69 -7.23 -14.03
CA TYR A 328 12.87 -6.70 -15.11
C TYR A 328 12.02 -7.80 -15.76
N SER A 329 12.59 -8.99 -15.97
CA SER A 329 11.86 -10.16 -16.49
C SER A 329 10.82 -10.70 -15.51
N ILE A 330 11.13 -10.78 -14.22
CA ILE A 330 10.20 -11.22 -13.17
C ILE A 330 9.05 -10.22 -13.01
N PHE A 331 9.31 -8.93 -13.16
CA PHE A 331 8.31 -7.86 -13.03
C PHE A 331 7.30 -7.85 -14.19
N CYS A 332 7.52 -8.62 -15.25
CA CYS A 332 6.49 -8.92 -16.24
C CYS A 332 5.28 -9.69 -15.67
N LEU A 333 5.38 -10.27 -14.46
CA LEU A 333 4.25 -10.89 -13.75
C LEU A 333 3.10 -9.91 -13.46
N ASP A 334 3.42 -8.64 -13.21
CA ASP A 334 2.47 -7.53 -13.06
C ASP A 334 3.19 -6.18 -13.25
N THR A 335 3.50 -5.86 -14.51
CA THR A 335 4.31 -4.67 -14.83
C THR A 335 3.67 -3.38 -14.30
N HIS A 336 2.34 -3.26 -14.34
CA HIS A 336 1.67 -2.03 -13.94
C HIS A 336 1.75 -1.80 -12.44
N GLN A 337 1.27 -2.77 -11.64
CA GLN A 337 1.24 -2.60 -10.18
C GLN A 337 2.64 -2.58 -9.58
N ILE A 338 3.55 -3.43 -10.05
CA ILE A 338 4.93 -3.44 -9.56
C ILE A 338 5.63 -2.11 -9.85
N THR A 339 5.40 -1.51 -11.04
CA THR A 339 5.99 -0.20 -11.37
C THR A 339 5.45 0.90 -10.46
N LEU A 340 4.14 0.90 -10.20
CA LEU A 340 3.52 1.88 -9.30
C LEU A 340 4.04 1.76 -7.88
N THR A 341 4.14 0.54 -7.34
CA THR A 341 4.71 0.27 -6.02
C THR A 341 6.18 0.68 -5.95
N LEU A 342 6.98 0.34 -6.96
CA LEU A 342 8.41 0.66 -7.01
C LEU A 342 8.63 2.17 -7.00
N LEU A 343 7.99 2.90 -7.91
CA LEU A 343 8.21 4.33 -8.10
C LEU A 343 7.44 5.19 -7.09
N GLY A 344 6.29 4.71 -6.62
CA GLY A 344 5.38 5.47 -5.74
C GLY A 344 5.61 5.25 -4.25
N THR A 345 6.27 4.16 -3.85
CA THR A 345 6.48 3.85 -2.42
C THR A 345 7.90 3.43 -2.10
N ILE A 346 8.43 2.39 -2.76
CA ILE A 346 9.73 1.81 -2.38
C ILE A 346 10.85 2.82 -2.64
N LEU A 347 10.90 3.38 -3.84
CA LEU A 347 11.94 4.31 -4.22
C LEU A 347 11.88 5.63 -3.42
N PRO A 348 10.71 6.29 -3.24
CA PRO A 348 10.61 7.44 -2.35
C PRO A 348 11.14 7.17 -0.96
N ASN A 349 10.78 6.05 -0.33
CA ASN A 349 11.26 5.69 1.01
C ASN A 349 12.77 5.51 1.08
N LEU A 350 13.39 4.90 0.05
CA LEU A 350 14.85 4.73 -0.01
C LEU A 350 15.59 6.07 -0.19
N LEU A 351 14.95 7.04 -0.84
CA LEU A 351 15.55 8.35 -1.12
C LEU A 351 15.36 9.37 0.00
N THR A 352 14.26 9.29 0.76
CA THR A 352 13.96 10.24 1.84
C THR A 352 14.52 9.82 3.19
N ASP A 353 14.61 8.51 3.47
CA ASP A 353 15.13 8.01 4.75
C ASP A 353 16.66 7.90 4.73
N SER A 354 17.31 8.75 5.53
CA SER A 354 18.77 8.75 5.70
C SER A 354 19.35 7.41 6.17
N ALA A 355 18.55 6.59 6.87
CA ALA A 355 18.96 5.25 7.28
C ALA A 355 19.20 4.32 6.08
N HIS A 356 18.59 4.59 4.92
CA HIS A 356 18.70 3.75 3.73
C HIS A 356 19.75 4.22 2.72
N TRP A 357 20.25 5.45 2.83
CA TRP A 357 21.16 6.01 1.81
C TRP A 357 22.43 5.19 1.59
N HIS A 358 23.00 4.60 2.65
CA HIS A 358 24.20 3.78 2.51
C HIS A 358 24.00 2.59 1.56
N SER A 359 22.79 2.02 1.50
CA SER A 359 22.43 0.91 0.59
C SER A 359 22.34 1.31 -0.88
N LEU A 360 22.24 2.62 -1.17
CA LEU A 360 22.25 3.17 -2.52
C LEU A 360 23.66 3.49 -3.04
N SER A 361 24.70 3.19 -2.27
CA SER A 361 26.08 3.34 -2.76
C SER A 361 26.29 2.42 -3.95
N ASP A 362 27.09 2.83 -4.94
CA ASP A 362 27.34 1.98 -6.11
C ASP A 362 28.06 0.67 -5.74
N PRO A 363 27.78 -0.45 -6.44
CA PRO A 363 26.94 -0.57 -7.65
C PRO A 363 25.40 -0.70 -7.52
N PRO A 364 24.78 -1.06 -6.38
CA PRO A 364 23.34 -1.32 -6.33
C PRO A 364 22.48 -0.09 -6.57
N GLY A 365 22.94 1.11 -6.18
CA GLY A 365 22.24 2.38 -6.46
C GLY A 365 22.02 2.59 -7.96
N LYS A 366 23.09 2.55 -8.76
CA LYS A 366 23.02 2.63 -10.22
C LYS A 366 22.15 1.53 -10.84
N ALA A 367 22.24 0.30 -10.33
CA ALA A 367 21.42 -0.81 -10.81
C ALA A 367 19.92 -0.61 -10.52
N LEU A 368 19.57 -0.10 -9.34
CA LEU A 368 18.19 0.23 -8.99
C LEU A 368 17.66 1.38 -9.86
N ALA A 369 18.49 2.39 -10.13
CA ALA A 369 18.14 3.50 -11.01
C ALA A 369 17.77 2.97 -12.41
N LYS A 370 18.60 2.08 -12.94
CA LYS A 370 18.38 1.41 -14.23
C LYS A 370 17.08 0.62 -14.27
N LEU A 371 16.86 -0.26 -13.28
CA LEU A 371 15.62 -1.03 -13.17
C LEU A 371 14.38 -0.12 -13.11
N SER A 372 14.47 0.97 -12.35
CA SER A 372 13.37 1.93 -12.16
C SER A 372 12.97 2.60 -13.49
N VAL A 373 13.95 3.03 -14.29
CA VAL A 373 13.73 3.60 -15.62
C VAL A 373 13.12 2.57 -16.57
N TRP A 374 13.65 1.34 -16.59
CA TRP A 374 13.14 0.27 -17.46
C TRP A 374 11.67 -0.07 -17.14
N CYS A 375 11.31 -0.17 -15.86
CA CYS A 375 9.94 -0.37 -15.42
C CYS A 375 9.02 0.79 -15.81
N ALA A 376 9.46 2.03 -15.54
CA ALA A 376 8.72 3.24 -15.89
C ALA A 376 8.40 3.30 -17.38
N LEU A 377 9.41 3.15 -18.24
CA LEU A 377 9.25 3.18 -19.70
C LEU A 377 8.37 2.04 -20.20
N SER A 378 8.56 0.82 -19.72
CA SER A 378 7.77 -0.34 -20.13
C SER A 378 6.29 -0.18 -19.78
N SER A 379 5.98 0.31 -18.58
CA SER A 379 4.61 0.56 -18.14
C SER A 379 3.99 1.72 -18.93
N PHE A 380 4.76 2.79 -19.16
CA PHE A 380 4.31 3.98 -19.90
C PHE A 380 4.01 3.66 -21.38
N SER A 381 4.89 2.93 -22.07
CA SER A 381 4.68 2.54 -23.47
C SER A 381 3.56 1.51 -23.67
N SER A 382 3.28 0.67 -22.66
CA SER A 382 2.18 -0.30 -22.72
C SER A 382 0.80 0.36 -22.62
N HIS A 383 0.69 1.51 -21.96
CA HIS A 383 -0.56 2.28 -21.84
C HIS A 383 -0.93 3.06 -23.11
N HIS A 384 0.07 3.45 -23.91
CA HIS A 384 -0.14 4.19 -25.16
C HIS A 384 -0.40 3.30 -26.39
N LYS A 385 -0.30 1.97 -26.25
CA LYS A 385 -0.80 1.03 -27.26
C LYS A 385 -2.25 0.73 -26.92
N GLY A 386 -3.18 1.05 -27.83
CA GLY A 386 -4.59 0.67 -27.70
C GLY A 386 -4.76 -0.83 -27.39
N PRO A 387 -5.93 -1.26 -26.89
CA PRO A 387 -6.11 -2.57 -26.26
C PRO A 387 -5.94 -3.69 -27.30
N LEU A 388 -4.72 -4.22 -27.41
CA LEU A 388 -4.39 -5.41 -28.17
C LEU A 388 -3.72 -6.41 -27.25
N SER A 389 -4.55 -7.21 -26.59
CA SER A 389 -4.38 -8.66 -26.36
C SER A 389 -5.11 -9.08 -25.09
N ALA A 390 -6.31 -9.63 -25.29
CA ALA A 390 -7.12 -10.30 -24.29
C ALA A 390 -6.41 -11.59 -23.83
N ARG A 391 -5.62 -11.51 -22.75
CA ARG A 391 -5.34 -12.67 -21.88
C ARG A 391 -4.89 -12.33 -20.46
N GLN A 392 -5.00 -11.08 -20.02
CA GLN A 392 -4.83 -10.76 -18.62
C GLN A 392 -6.07 -11.26 -17.85
N ARG A 393 -5.91 -12.43 -17.21
CA ARG A 393 -6.83 -12.87 -16.15
C ARG A 393 -6.97 -11.70 -15.18
N LYS A 394 -8.18 -11.15 -15.11
CA LYS A 394 -8.61 -10.03 -14.28
C LYS A 394 -8.14 -10.23 -12.83
N ARG A 395 -6.93 -9.78 -12.51
CA ARG A 395 -6.48 -9.56 -11.12
C ARG A 395 -7.08 -8.22 -10.71
N GLN A 396 -7.71 -8.19 -9.55
CA GLN A 396 -8.38 -7.00 -9.04
C GLN A 396 -7.32 -5.91 -8.87
N ARG A 397 -7.57 -4.76 -9.50
CA ARG A 397 -6.74 -3.57 -9.43
C ARG A 397 -6.78 -3.07 -7.99
N GLU A 398 -5.64 -3.02 -7.29
CA GLU A 398 -5.56 -2.24 -6.06
C GLU A 398 -5.79 -0.78 -6.46
N ASP A 399 -6.85 -0.15 -5.94
CA ASP A 399 -7.22 1.22 -6.28
C ASP A 399 -6.21 2.20 -5.66
N ILE A 400 -5.54 2.96 -6.53
CA ILE A 400 -4.38 3.81 -6.27
C ILE A 400 -4.77 5.17 -5.66
N GLU A 401 -5.87 5.25 -4.92
CA GLU A 401 -6.31 6.52 -4.31
C GLU A 401 -5.57 6.83 -2.99
N ASP A 402 -4.94 5.84 -2.35
CA ASP A 402 -4.21 5.97 -1.08
C ASP A 402 -2.77 6.55 -1.18
N TYR A 403 -2.31 6.92 -2.37
CA TYR A 403 -0.94 7.45 -2.57
C TYR A 403 -0.83 8.97 -2.35
N ASN A 404 -1.95 9.68 -2.15
CA ASN A 404 -1.94 11.12 -1.86
C ASN A 404 -1.29 11.45 -0.50
N SER A 405 -1.22 10.49 0.43
CA SER A 405 -0.65 10.65 1.78
C SER A 405 0.83 10.28 1.92
N LEU A 406 1.50 9.83 0.84
CA LEU A 406 2.90 9.35 0.90
C LEU A 406 3.96 10.46 0.74
N PHE A 407 3.54 11.71 0.57
CA PHE A 407 4.42 12.87 0.60
C PHE A 407 4.05 13.71 1.82
N PRO A 408 4.75 13.58 2.96
CA PRO A 408 4.63 14.53 4.04
C PRO A 408 5.31 15.83 3.59
N LEU A 409 4.61 16.63 2.78
CA LEU A 409 4.87 18.06 2.73
C LEU A 409 4.08 18.65 3.89
N ASP A 410 4.79 19.21 4.87
CA ASP A 410 4.28 19.90 6.05
C ASP A 410 2.86 20.48 5.81
N ASP A 411 1.89 20.05 6.64
CA ASP A 411 0.46 20.39 6.60
C ASP A 411 0.13 21.89 6.77
N THR A 412 1.14 22.77 6.70
CA THR A 412 0.96 24.22 6.85
C THR A 412 0.60 24.94 5.56
N GLN A 413 0.58 24.30 4.37
CA GLN A 413 0.00 24.89 3.16
C GLN A 413 -0.67 23.88 2.21
N PRO A 414 -1.93 23.50 2.45
CA PRO A 414 -2.74 22.95 1.38
C PRO A 414 -3.11 24.06 0.39
N SER A 415 -3.10 23.75 -0.91
CA SER A 415 -3.95 24.37 -1.94
C SER A 415 -3.68 25.82 -2.41
N LYS A 416 -2.45 26.14 -2.83
CA LYS A 416 -2.26 27.20 -3.86
C LYS A 416 -2.16 26.64 -5.28
N LEU A 417 -1.57 25.45 -5.44
CA LEU A 417 -1.32 24.85 -6.76
C LEU A 417 -2.60 24.29 -7.41
N MET A 418 -3.49 23.65 -6.65
CA MET A 418 -4.80 23.22 -7.16
C MET A 418 -5.74 24.38 -7.49
N ARG A 419 -5.70 25.49 -6.73
CA ARG A 419 -6.57 26.66 -6.95
C ARG A 419 -6.20 27.42 -8.23
N LEU A 420 -4.94 27.34 -8.67
CA LEU A 420 -4.45 27.91 -9.93
C LEU A 420 -4.79 27.05 -11.16
N LEU A 421 -5.14 25.77 -10.97
CA LEU A 421 -5.52 24.86 -12.06
C LEU A 421 -7.03 24.84 -12.35
N SER A 422 -7.84 25.51 -11.52
CA SER A 422 -9.32 25.43 -11.57
C SER A 422 -10.04 26.72 -11.97
N SER A 423 -9.35 27.82 -12.27
CA SER A 423 -10.03 29.05 -12.73
C SER A 423 -10.16 29.05 -14.25
N ASN A 424 -11.37 28.77 -14.74
CA ASN A 424 -11.82 29.07 -16.09
C ASN A 424 -11.75 30.58 -16.38
N GLU A 425 -11.55 30.90 -17.65
CA GLU A 425 -11.32 32.22 -18.22
C GLU A 425 -12.45 33.24 -17.97
N ASP A 426 -12.06 34.51 -17.83
CA ASP A 426 -12.57 35.62 -18.66
C ASP A 426 -11.76 36.91 -18.39
N GLU A 427 -11.61 37.73 -19.44
CA GLU A 427 -11.13 39.13 -19.53
C GLU A 427 -9.70 39.45 -20.07
N PRO A 428 -9.57 40.56 -20.84
CA PRO A 428 -8.78 40.61 -22.06
C PRO A 428 -7.39 41.26 -21.91
N ALA A 429 -6.63 41.14 -23.00
CA ALA A 429 -5.29 41.63 -23.22
C ALA A 429 -5.03 43.07 -22.72
N ALA A 430 -4.08 43.20 -21.78
CA ALA A 430 -3.37 44.44 -21.50
C ALA A 430 -1.86 44.23 -21.61
N LEU A 431 -1.26 44.94 -22.57
CA LEU A 431 0.16 45.06 -22.84
C LEU A 431 0.92 45.50 -21.59
N SER A 432 1.96 44.75 -21.20
CA SER A 432 2.98 45.25 -20.25
C SER A 432 4.38 44.69 -20.57
N SER A 433 5.36 45.60 -20.44
CA SER A 433 6.75 45.56 -20.94
C SER A 433 7.66 44.43 -20.41
N PRO A 434 8.78 44.14 -21.10
CA PRO A 434 9.71 43.07 -20.75
C PRO A 434 10.79 43.57 -19.79
N GLY A 435 10.61 43.32 -18.50
CA GLY A 435 11.63 43.55 -17.48
C GLY A 435 11.13 42.96 -16.17
N ASP A 436 11.92 42.05 -15.59
CA ASP A 436 11.69 41.45 -14.28
C ASP A 436 10.48 40.51 -14.13
N ARG A 437 10.68 39.26 -14.60
CA ARG A 437 10.00 38.11 -13.99
C ARG A 437 11.02 37.26 -13.25
N SER A 438 11.01 37.40 -11.92
CA SER A 438 11.59 36.44 -10.98
C SER A 438 11.03 35.04 -11.27
N MET A 439 11.91 34.04 -11.35
CA MET A 439 11.58 32.64 -11.61
C MET A 439 10.80 32.06 -10.42
N SER A 440 9.48 32.14 -10.49
CA SER A 440 8.57 31.46 -9.58
C SER A 440 8.76 29.94 -9.66
N SER A 441 8.88 29.31 -8.50
CA SER A 441 9.05 27.88 -8.22
C SER A 441 7.81 27.03 -8.49
N SER A 442 7.08 27.32 -9.57
CA SER A 442 5.92 26.56 -10.00
C SER A 442 6.24 25.88 -11.33
N LEU A 443 5.99 24.57 -11.40
CA LEU A 443 5.73 23.86 -12.67
C LEU A 443 4.94 24.81 -13.57
N SER A 444 5.48 25.20 -14.72
CA SER A 444 4.71 26.04 -15.64
C SER A 444 3.45 25.28 -16.00
N ALA A 445 2.28 25.81 -15.58
CA ALA A 445 0.97 25.17 -15.73
C ALA A 445 0.73 24.62 -17.16
N SER A 446 1.34 25.26 -18.16
CA SER A 446 1.31 24.86 -19.58
C SER A 446 1.87 23.45 -19.89
N GLN A 447 2.70 22.83 -19.04
CA GLN A 447 3.20 21.47 -19.27
C GLN A 447 2.27 20.37 -18.73
N LEU A 448 1.46 20.67 -17.71
CA LEU A 448 0.55 19.70 -17.10
C LEU A 448 -0.82 19.64 -17.81
N HIS A 449 -1.20 20.68 -18.56
CA HIS A 449 -2.49 20.71 -19.27
C HIS A 449 -2.63 19.64 -20.38
N THR A 450 -1.53 19.06 -20.86
CA THR A 450 -1.54 17.99 -21.88
C THR A 450 -1.51 16.58 -21.29
N VAL A 451 -1.27 16.44 -19.98
CA VAL A 451 -1.03 15.16 -19.32
C VAL A 451 -2.26 14.73 -18.52
N ASN A 452 -2.80 13.55 -18.84
CA ASN A 452 -3.94 12.99 -18.12
C ASN A 452 -3.54 12.54 -16.71
N MET A 453 -3.74 13.42 -15.71
CA MET A 453 -3.44 13.12 -14.30
C MET A 453 -4.43 12.16 -13.62
N ARG A 454 -5.44 11.66 -14.36
CA ARG A 454 -6.24 10.51 -13.92
C ARG A 454 -5.48 9.20 -13.99
N ASP A 455 -4.40 9.13 -14.78
CA ASP A 455 -3.56 7.95 -14.81
C ASP A 455 -2.66 7.90 -13.55
N PRO A 456 -2.70 6.80 -12.78
CA PRO A 456 -1.89 6.66 -11.58
C PRO A 456 -0.38 6.72 -11.86
N LEU A 457 0.08 6.19 -13.00
CA LEU A 457 1.50 6.20 -13.37
C LEU A 457 1.98 7.62 -13.62
N ASN A 458 1.16 8.44 -14.28
CA ASN A 458 1.48 9.85 -14.53
C ASN A 458 1.65 10.63 -13.22
N ARG A 459 0.77 10.38 -12.23
CA ARG A 459 0.87 11.00 -10.91
C ARG A 459 2.14 10.57 -10.17
N VAL A 460 2.43 9.28 -10.16
CA VAL A 460 3.63 8.73 -9.53
C VAL A 460 4.91 9.30 -10.16
N LEU A 461 4.98 9.38 -11.49
CA LEU A 461 6.13 9.95 -12.20
C LEU A 461 6.30 11.44 -11.89
N ALA A 462 5.22 12.23 -11.93
CA ALA A 462 5.28 13.65 -11.58
C ALA A 462 5.80 13.87 -10.16
N ASN A 463 5.28 13.10 -9.19
CA ASN A 463 5.72 13.18 -7.81
C ASN A 463 7.17 12.73 -7.62
N LEU A 464 7.62 11.70 -8.34
CA LEU A 464 9.01 11.27 -8.33
C LEU A 464 9.95 12.37 -8.82
N PHE A 465 9.63 13.06 -9.91
CA PHE A 465 10.46 14.17 -10.39
C PHE A 465 10.46 15.38 -9.45
N LEU A 466 9.37 15.62 -8.70
CA LEU A 466 9.36 16.62 -7.63
C LEU A 466 10.28 16.22 -6.47
N LEU A 467 10.28 14.95 -6.06
CA LEU A 467 11.21 14.42 -5.07
C LEU A 467 12.66 14.55 -5.55
N VAL A 468 12.94 14.20 -6.80
CA VAL A 468 14.26 14.39 -7.43
C VAL A 468 14.68 15.87 -7.36
N SER A 469 13.76 16.80 -7.63
CA SER A 469 14.03 18.24 -7.49
C SER A 469 14.36 18.65 -6.06
N SER A 470 13.66 18.09 -5.07
CA SER A 470 13.92 18.34 -3.66
C SER A 470 15.31 17.84 -3.24
N ILE A 471 15.70 16.64 -3.68
CA ILE A 471 17.01 16.04 -3.39
C ILE A 471 18.13 16.90 -3.97
N LEU A 472 18.00 17.32 -5.23
CA LEU A 472 19.01 18.15 -5.90
C LEU A 472 19.11 19.57 -5.31
N GLY A 473 17.99 20.13 -4.84
CA GLY A 473 17.97 21.41 -4.14
C GLY A 473 18.50 21.33 -2.70
N SER A 474 18.69 20.13 -2.15
CA SER A 474 19.22 19.95 -0.82
C SER A 474 20.74 20.20 -0.78
N LYS A 475 21.26 20.68 0.35
CA LYS A 475 22.71 20.88 0.55
C LYS A 475 23.45 19.57 0.89
N MET A 476 22.74 18.45 0.97
CA MET A 476 23.29 17.15 1.38
C MET A 476 23.55 16.29 0.15
N ALA A 477 24.81 16.23 -0.27
CA ALA A 477 25.25 15.30 -1.30
C ALA A 477 25.54 13.92 -0.69
N GLY A 478 25.08 12.85 -1.34
CA GLY A 478 25.30 11.49 -0.90
C GLY A 478 24.90 10.43 -1.94
N PRO A 479 24.81 9.15 -1.54
CA PRO A 479 24.41 8.07 -2.44
C PRO A 479 23.03 8.28 -3.08
N HIS A 480 22.09 8.93 -2.39
CA HIS A 480 20.79 9.32 -2.94
C HIS A 480 20.90 10.35 -4.08
N THR A 481 21.87 11.26 -4.02
CA THR A 481 22.19 12.19 -5.13
C THR A 481 22.83 11.45 -6.31
N GLN A 482 23.72 10.48 -6.04
CA GLN A 482 24.33 9.63 -7.07
C GLN A 482 23.29 8.73 -7.77
N PHE A 483 22.31 8.23 -7.03
CA PHE A 483 21.15 7.54 -7.59
C PHE A 483 20.41 8.45 -8.59
N VAL A 484 20.10 9.69 -8.21
CA VAL A 484 19.42 10.66 -9.09
C VAL A 484 20.20 10.88 -10.38
N GLN A 485 21.53 11.02 -10.27
CA GLN A 485 22.39 11.12 -11.43
C GLN A 485 22.26 9.90 -12.34
N SER A 486 22.41 8.69 -11.79
CA SER A 486 22.31 7.44 -12.54
C SER A 486 20.94 7.25 -13.18
N PHE A 487 19.88 7.68 -12.50
CA PHE A 487 18.50 7.60 -12.99
C PHE A 487 18.30 8.49 -14.22
N LEU A 488 18.82 9.71 -14.20
CA LEU A 488 18.72 10.64 -15.32
C LEU A 488 19.61 10.23 -16.49
N GLU A 489 20.81 9.73 -16.23
CA GLU A 489 21.67 9.16 -17.27
C GLU A 489 20.96 8.00 -17.99
N GLU A 490 20.36 7.05 -17.26
CA GLU A 490 19.64 5.94 -17.88
C GLU A 490 18.39 6.41 -18.64
N CYS A 491 17.66 7.42 -18.14
CA CYS A 491 16.55 8.00 -18.90
C CYS A 491 16.99 8.50 -20.27
N VAL A 492 18.15 9.18 -20.34
CA VAL A 492 18.71 9.71 -21.58
C VAL A 492 19.20 8.60 -22.50
N ASP A 493 19.92 7.61 -21.96
CA ASP A 493 20.43 6.49 -22.76
C ASP A 493 19.29 5.64 -23.39
N CYS A 494 18.16 5.50 -22.69
CA CYS A 494 16.98 4.80 -23.22
C CYS A 494 16.25 5.58 -24.34
N LEU A 495 16.36 6.92 -24.38
CA LEU A 495 15.75 7.73 -25.43
C LEU A 495 16.45 7.53 -26.78
N GLU A 496 17.77 7.37 -26.76
CA GLU A 496 18.57 7.18 -27.98
C GLU A 496 18.29 5.84 -28.67
N GLN A 497 17.79 4.85 -27.92
CA GLN A 497 17.41 3.55 -28.44
C GLN A 497 16.03 3.55 -29.15
N GLY A 498 15.40 4.72 -29.32
CA GLY A 498 14.16 4.86 -30.07
C GLY A 498 12.89 4.46 -29.30
N SER A 499 12.97 4.36 -27.97
CA SER A 499 11.80 4.08 -27.12
C SER A 499 10.81 5.24 -27.18
N ARG A 500 9.63 5.00 -27.78
CA ARG A 500 8.57 5.98 -27.95
C ARG A 500 7.84 6.19 -26.61
N GLY A 501 8.21 7.26 -25.92
CA GLY A 501 7.56 7.74 -24.70
C GLY A 501 8.59 8.21 -23.69
N SER A 502 8.84 9.52 -23.64
CA SER A 502 9.79 10.06 -22.68
C SER A 502 9.09 10.32 -21.36
N ILE A 503 9.39 9.51 -20.34
CA ILE A 503 9.03 9.83 -18.95
C ILE A 503 9.65 11.17 -18.49
N LEU A 504 10.60 11.74 -19.23
CA LEU A 504 11.13 13.08 -18.95
C LEU A 504 10.11 14.20 -19.19
N GLN A 505 8.98 13.94 -19.86
CA GLN A 505 7.92 14.95 -20.01
C GLN A 505 7.35 15.42 -18.66
N PHE A 506 7.52 14.61 -17.60
CA PHE A 506 7.10 14.93 -16.23
C PHE A 506 8.13 15.76 -15.47
N MET A 507 9.31 16.01 -16.05
CA MET A 507 10.40 16.72 -15.41
C MET A 507 10.14 18.25 -15.36
N PRO A 508 10.25 18.89 -14.18
CA PRO A 508 10.16 20.35 -14.07
C PRO A 508 11.32 21.04 -14.80
N PHE A 509 11.05 22.14 -15.54
CA PHE A 509 12.12 22.96 -16.14
C PHE A 509 13.10 23.54 -15.13
N THR A 510 12.65 23.80 -13.89
CA THR A 510 13.49 24.27 -12.78
C THR A 510 14.55 23.25 -12.37
N LEU A 511 14.36 21.98 -12.69
CA LEU A 511 15.32 20.92 -12.40
C LEU A 511 16.61 21.11 -13.20
N VAL A 512 16.52 21.60 -14.44
CA VAL A 512 17.68 21.72 -15.36
C VAL A 512 18.78 22.61 -14.77
N SER A 513 18.41 23.72 -14.10
CA SER A 513 19.40 24.60 -13.46
C SER A 513 20.12 23.96 -12.28
N GLU A 514 19.48 23.02 -11.58
CA GLU A 514 20.12 22.26 -10.50
C GLU A 514 21.00 21.14 -11.06
N LEU A 515 20.59 20.50 -12.16
CA LEU A 515 21.34 19.44 -12.81
C LEU A 515 22.67 19.91 -13.41
N VAL A 516 22.72 21.13 -13.95
CA VAL A 516 23.96 21.72 -14.48
C VAL A 516 25.02 21.90 -13.37
N LYS A 517 24.61 22.02 -12.10
CA LYS A 517 25.55 22.10 -10.97
C LYS A 517 26.24 20.76 -10.67
N LEU A 518 25.72 19.65 -11.21
CA LEU A 518 26.32 18.32 -11.06
C LEU A 518 27.27 18.04 -12.23
N PRO A 519 28.61 17.97 -12.01
CA PRO A 519 29.58 17.85 -13.10
C PRO A 519 29.35 16.67 -14.05
N ALA A 520 28.82 15.56 -13.53
CA ALA A 520 28.57 14.38 -14.34
C ALA A 520 27.38 14.51 -15.31
N LEU A 521 26.39 15.35 -14.96
CA LEU A 521 25.20 15.64 -15.76
C LEU A 521 25.34 16.92 -16.60
N ALA A 522 26.36 17.73 -16.28
CA ALA A 522 26.75 18.96 -16.97
C ALA A 522 27.36 18.68 -18.36
N LYS A 523 26.64 17.92 -19.21
CA LYS A 523 27.03 17.56 -20.57
C LYS A 523 25.98 18.09 -21.54
N PRO A 524 26.35 18.74 -22.66
CA PRO A 524 25.39 19.25 -23.63
C PRO A 524 24.40 18.18 -24.10
N ARG A 525 24.86 16.95 -24.29
CA ARG A 525 24.03 15.79 -24.65
C ARG A 525 22.87 15.56 -23.66
N ILE A 526 23.17 15.54 -22.36
CA ILE A 526 22.18 15.30 -21.31
C ILE A 526 21.20 16.46 -21.25
N ILE A 527 21.69 17.70 -21.27
CA ILE A 527 20.84 18.91 -21.24
C ILE A 527 19.87 18.95 -22.41
N LEU A 528 20.32 18.61 -23.62
CA LEU A 528 19.47 18.58 -24.81
C LEU A 528 18.41 17.46 -24.75
N ALA A 529 18.75 16.31 -24.15
CA ALA A 529 17.83 15.19 -24.04
C ALA A 529 16.74 15.40 -22.97
N ILE A 530 17.06 16.08 -21.87
CA ILE A 530 16.12 16.36 -20.78
C ILE A 530 15.26 17.62 -20.99
N THR A 531 15.60 18.45 -21.99
CA THR A 531 14.83 19.66 -22.30
C THR A 531 13.92 19.45 -23.49
N ASP A 532 12.64 19.83 -23.35
CA ASP A 532 11.71 19.79 -24.48
C ASP A 532 11.97 20.94 -25.45
N LEU A 533 12.72 20.64 -26.52
CA LEU A 533 13.07 21.61 -27.57
C LEU A 533 11.89 22.00 -28.46
N THR A 534 10.74 21.32 -28.36
CA THR A 534 9.51 21.73 -29.07
C THR A 534 8.90 22.98 -28.45
N LEU A 535 9.18 23.22 -27.15
CA LEU A 535 8.66 24.37 -26.41
C LEU A 535 9.63 25.57 -26.47
N PRO A 536 9.14 26.81 -26.69
CA PRO A 536 9.97 28.01 -26.62
C PRO A 536 10.66 28.23 -25.27
N LEU A 537 10.07 27.75 -24.18
CA LEU A 537 10.70 27.77 -22.86
C LEU A 537 11.85 26.76 -22.76
N GLY A 538 11.64 25.53 -23.23
CA GLY A 538 12.67 24.49 -23.22
C GLY A 538 13.91 24.87 -24.03
N ARG A 539 13.73 25.48 -25.22
CA ARG A 539 14.85 26.03 -26.02
C ARG A 539 15.64 27.11 -25.27
N ARG A 540 14.97 28.01 -24.55
CA ARG A 540 15.63 29.04 -23.73
C ARG A 540 16.39 28.45 -22.55
N VAL A 541 15.80 27.48 -21.86
CA VAL A 541 16.47 26.78 -20.74
C VAL A 541 17.68 26.01 -21.23
N ALA A 542 17.57 25.27 -22.33
CA ALA A 542 18.67 24.51 -22.93
C ALA A 542 19.84 25.43 -23.33
N ALA A 543 19.54 26.54 -24.03
CA ALA A 543 20.55 27.50 -24.44
C ALA A 543 21.27 28.11 -23.23
N LYS A 544 20.52 28.54 -22.19
CA LYS A 544 21.11 29.10 -20.97
C LYS A 544 22.00 28.09 -20.24
N ALA A 545 21.54 26.84 -20.15
CA ALA A 545 22.26 25.77 -19.47
C ALA A 545 23.56 25.39 -20.21
N ILE A 546 23.52 25.28 -21.54
CA ILE A 546 24.69 24.96 -22.37
C ILE A 546 25.71 26.11 -22.33
N SER A 547 25.27 27.38 -22.35
CA SER A 547 26.18 28.52 -22.23
C SER A 547 26.84 28.67 -20.86
N ALA A 548 26.33 27.97 -19.84
CA ALA A 548 26.87 27.97 -18.48
C ALA A 548 27.84 26.80 -18.21
N LEU A 549 27.96 25.86 -19.15
CA LEU A 549 29.00 24.83 -19.19
C LEU A 549 30.31 25.45 -19.70
#